data_AF-A0AAV2E5D7-F1
#
_entry.id   AF-A0AAV2E5D7-F1
#
_cell.length_a   1.000
_cell.length_b   1.000
_cell.length_c   1.000
_cell.angle_alpha   90.00
_cell.angle_beta   90.00
_cell.angle_gamma   90.00
#
_symmetry.space_group_name_H-M   'P 1'
#
loop_
_entity.id
_entity.type
_entity.pdbx_description
1 polymer ?
#
loop_
_entity_poly.entity_id
_entity_poly.type
_entity_poly.pdbx_seq_one_letter_code
_entity_poly.pdbx_strand_id
1 'polypeptide(L)'
;MDEPATVELLVLREAILWCLRLGYHVICFEGDAKVVIDKINQSNTRDSRMGALLQEVVSYCTLHQGLSVRFVGRSNNRVAHVVAKKGLALYQASCRSFDFMAWLNSRM
;
A
#
# COMPACT_ATOMS: atom_id res chain seq x y z
N MET A 1 0.05 -12.35 -9.88
CA MET A 1 0.82 -11.63 -8.83
C MET A 1 0.32 -12.19 -7.52
N ASP A 2 1.19 -12.52 -6.58
CA ASP A 2 0.75 -13.17 -5.34
C ASP A 2 -0.01 -12.19 -4.44
N GLU A 3 -0.81 -12.71 -3.50
CA GLU A 3 -1.65 -11.93 -2.60
C GLU A 3 -0.86 -10.87 -1.79
N PRO A 4 0.31 -11.18 -1.19
CA PRO A 4 1.10 -10.17 -0.47
C PRO A 4 1.57 -9.02 -1.37
N ALA A 5 2.03 -9.35 -2.58
CA ALA A 5 2.50 -8.34 -3.54
C ALA A 5 1.36 -7.42 -4.01
N THR A 6 0.13 -7.95 -4.09
CA THR A 6 -1.05 -7.17 -4.44
C THR A 6 -1.42 -6.19 -3.33
N VAL A 7 -1.34 -6.61 -2.06
CA VAL A 7 -1.58 -5.73 -0.90
C VAL A 7 -0.54 -4.61 -0.84
N GLU A 8 0.74 -4.91 -1.00
CA GLU A 8 1.81 -3.89 -1.00
C GLU A 8 1.60 -2.84 -2.10
N LEU A 9 1.14 -3.28 -3.27
CA LEU A 9 0.86 -2.39 -4.40
C LEU A 9 -0.38 -1.51 -4.15
N LEU A 10 -1.43 -2.04 -3.50
CA LEU A 10 -2.59 -1.25 -3.06
C LEU A 10 -2.19 -0.18 -2.05
N VAL A 11 -1.35 -0.54 -1.06
CA VAL A 11 -0.84 0.40 -0.05
C VAL A 11 -0.05 1.52 -0.72
N LEU A 12 0.84 1.18 -1.65
CA LEU A 12 1.62 2.17 -2.40
C LEU A 12 0.72 3.09 -3.23
N ARG A 13 -0.27 2.54 -3.94
CA ARG A 13 -1.24 3.34 -4.70
C ARG A 13 -1.96 4.35 -3.81
N GLU A 14 -2.44 3.94 -2.65
CA GLU A 14 -3.16 4.83 -1.74
C GLU A 14 -2.24 5.91 -1.15
N ALA A 15 -0.98 5.55 -0.84
CA ALA A 15 0.02 6.51 -0.39
C ALA A 15 0.30 7.58 -1.46
N ILE A 16 0.46 7.18 -2.72
CA ILE A 16 0.63 8.09 -3.87
C ILE A 16 -0.57 9.04 -3.97
N LEU A 17 -1.79 8.51 -4.01
CA LEU A 17 -3.00 9.30 -4.13
C LEU A 17 -3.16 10.28 -2.97
N TRP A 18 -2.87 9.84 -1.75
CA TRP A 18 -2.97 10.69 -0.58
C TRP A 18 -1.99 11.86 -0.64
N CYS A 19 -0.74 11.59 -1.00
CA CYS A 19 0.25 12.65 -1.15
C CYS A 19 -0.08 13.63 -2.29
N LEU A 20 -0.55 13.14 -3.43
CA LEU A 20 -0.99 13.99 -4.54
C LEU A 20 -2.17 14.88 -4.13
N ARG A 21 -3.15 14.34 -3.38
CA ARG A 21 -4.27 15.11 -2.82
C ARG A 21 -3.81 16.21 -1.86
N LEU A 22 -2.70 16.01 -1.15
CA LEU A 22 -2.10 17.01 -0.26
C LEU A 22 -1.21 18.03 -0.99
N GLY A 23 -1.06 17.93 -2.32
CA GLY A 23 -0.25 18.85 -3.12
C GLY A 23 1.25 18.58 -3.06
N TYR A 24 1.68 17.40 -2.60
CA TYR A 24 3.08 17.02 -2.69
C TYR A 24 3.42 16.58 -4.12
N HIS A 25 4.46 17.18 -4.69
CA HIS A 25 4.87 16.93 -6.07
C HIS A 25 6.23 16.24 -6.22
N VAL A 26 7.06 16.24 -5.16
CA VAL A 26 8.39 15.61 -5.14
C VAL A 26 8.47 14.67 -3.95
N ILE A 27 8.42 13.36 -4.20
CA ILE A 27 8.25 12.33 -3.15
C ILE A 27 9.03 11.07 -3.53
N CYS A 28 9.69 10.48 -2.53
CA CYS A 28 10.25 9.15 -2.63
C CYS A 28 9.46 8.22 -1.70
N PHE A 29 8.75 7.25 -2.26
CA PHE A 29 8.07 6.21 -1.52
C PHE A 29 9.04 5.05 -1.26
N GLU A 30 9.25 4.73 0.01
CA GLU A 30 10.15 3.66 0.43
C GLU A 30 9.35 2.46 0.96
N GLY A 31 9.72 1.25 0.54
CA GLY A 31 9.08 0.01 1.00
C GLY A 31 10.00 -1.20 0.93
N ASP A 32 9.64 -2.29 1.60
CA ASP A 32 10.43 -3.55 1.66
C ASP A 32 9.93 -4.63 0.69
N ALA A 33 8.96 -4.32 -0.17
CA ALA A 33 8.44 -5.20 -1.20
C ALA A 33 9.31 -5.20 -2.47
N LYS A 34 10.53 -5.75 -2.39
CA LYS A 34 11.53 -5.72 -3.48
C LYS A 34 10.96 -6.11 -4.85
N VAL A 35 10.20 -7.20 -4.94
CA VAL A 35 9.62 -7.69 -6.20
C VAL A 35 8.64 -6.68 -6.82
N VAL A 36 7.85 -6.00 -5.99
CA VAL A 36 6.90 -4.97 -6.44
C VAL A 36 7.65 -3.75 -6.97
N ILE A 37 8.65 -3.29 -6.20
CA ILE A 37 9.42 -2.10 -6.51
C ILE A 37 10.28 -2.29 -7.75
N ASP A 38 10.96 -3.44 -7.86
CA ASP A 38 11.75 -3.78 -9.04
C ASP A 38 10.85 -3.83 -10.29
N LYS A 39 9.64 -4.39 -10.17
CA LYS A 39 8.66 -4.37 -11.26
C LYS A 39 8.29 -2.94 -11.64
N ILE A 40 7.93 -2.07 -10.70
CA ILE A 40 7.56 -0.68 -11.01
C ILE A 40 8.69 0.04 -11.74
N ASN A 41 9.92 -0.08 -11.24
CA ASN A 41 11.09 0.63 -11.77
C ASN A 41 11.58 0.09 -13.12
N GLN A 42 11.29 -1.17 -13.43
CA GLN A 42 11.67 -1.80 -14.71
C GLN A 42 10.52 -1.83 -15.73
N SER A 43 9.30 -1.53 -15.30
CA SER A 43 8.11 -1.60 -16.15
C SER A 43 8.07 -0.45 -17.14
N ASN A 44 7.64 -0.76 -18.36
CA ASN A 44 7.22 0.22 -19.33
C ASN A 44 5.69 0.28 -19.33
N THR A 45 5.10 1.47 -19.42
CA THR A 45 3.64 1.70 -19.37
C THR A 45 2.86 0.96 -20.48
N ARG A 46 3.55 0.43 -21.49
CA ARG A 46 2.98 -0.29 -22.63
C ARG A 46 2.96 -1.82 -22.50
N ASP A 47 3.43 -2.39 -21.40
CA ASP A 47 3.40 -3.86 -21.24
C ASP A 47 1.98 -4.34 -20.87
N SER A 48 1.27 -4.85 -21.87
CA SER A 48 -0.10 -5.40 -21.72
C SER A 48 -0.17 -6.65 -20.84
N ARG A 49 0.97 -7.22 -20.44
CA ARG A 49 1.04 -8.36 -19.51
C ARG A 49 1.04 -7.93 -18.05
N MET A 50 1.14 -6.63 -17.76
CA MET A 50 1.04 -6.12 -16.41
C MET A 50 -0.40 -6.22 -15.89
N GLY A 51 -0.56 -6.59 -14.62
CA GLY A 51 -1.86 -6.49 -13.96
C GLY A 51 -2.31 -5.03 -13.88
N ALA A 52 -3.61 -4.77 -14.02
CA ALA A 52 -4.19 -3.43 -14.08
C ALA A 52 -3.71 -2.49 -12.95
N LEU A 53 -3.64 -3.02 -11.72
CA LEU A 53 -3.17 -2.26 -10.56
C LEU A 53 -1.70 -1.82 -10.68
N LEU A 54 -0.84 -2.67 -11.24
CA LEU A 54 0.58 -2.34 -11.44
C LEU A 54 0.72 -1.29 -12.53
N GLN A 55 -0.07 -1.42 -13.60
CA GLN A 55 -0.09 -0.44 -14.68
C GLN A 55 -0.54 0.93 -14.19
N GLU A 56 -1.55 0.98 -13.30
CA GLU A 56 -2.01 2.22 -12.68
C GLU A 56 -0.90 2.90 -11.85
N VAL A 57 -0.22 2.15 -10.99
CA VAL A 57 0.89 2.68 -10.16
C VAL A 57 2.06 3.18 -11.02
N VAL A 58 2.44 2.43 -12.05
CA VAL A 58 3.49 2.85 -12.99
C VAL A 58 3.06 4.10 -13.77
N SER A 59 1.78 4.22 -14.11
CA SER A 59 1.24 5.42 -14.76
C SER A 59 1.36 6.65 -13.85
N TYR A 60 1.10 6.54 -12.55
CA TYR A 60 1.34 7.65 -11.62
C TYR A 60 2.81 8.06 -11.57
N CYS A 61 3.72 7.09 -11.47
CA CYS A 61 5.16 7.39 -11.37
C CYS A 61 5.71 8.01 -12.66
N THR A 62 5.14 7.67 -13.82
CA THR A 62 5.59 8.21 -15.12
C THR A 62 4.97 9.57 -15.45
N LEU A 63 3.70 9.79 -15.09
CA LEU A 63 3.01 11.06 -15.30
C LEU A 63 3.50 12.16 -14.34
N HIS A 64 3.94 11.78 -13.14
CA HIS A 64 4.46 12.71 -12.13
C HIS A 64 5.96 12.48 -11.92
N GLN A 65 6.79 13.20 -12.68
CA GLN A 65 8.26 13.05 -12.68
C GLN A 65 8.94 13.24 -11.31
N GLY A 66 8.28 13.91 -10.36
CA GLY A 66 8.78 14.06 -8.99
C GLY A 66 8.50 12.87 -8.07
N LEU A 67 7.74 11.86 -8.52
CA LEU A 67 7.48 10.64 -7.76
C LEU A 67 8.53 9.57 -8.09
N SER A 68 9.03 8.91 -7.06
CA SER A 68 9.93 7.77 -7.18
C SER A 68 9.60 6.71 -6.14
N VAL A 69 9.94 5.46 -6.44
CA VAL A 69 9.75 4.33 -5.52
C VAL A 69 11.08 3.61 -5.32
N ARG A 70 11.46 3.40 -4.06
CA ARG A 70 12.75 2.81 -3.68
C ARG A 70 12.58 1.66 -2.71
N PHE A 71 13.33 0.59 -2.96
CA PHE A 71 13.42 -0.52 -2.03
C PHE A 71 14.30 -0.15 -0.85
N VAL A 72 13.79 -0.41 0.36
CA VAL A 72 14.55 -0.33 1.60
C VAL A 72 14.45 -1.64 2.36
N GLY A 73 15.51 -2.01 3.07
CA GLY A 73 15.49 -3.20 3.92
C GLY A 73 14.42 -3.10 5.01
N ARG A 74 13.92 -4.24 5.49
CA ARG A 74 12.84 -4.30 6.49
C ARG A 74 13.14 -3.56 7.80
N SER A 75 14.42 -3.47 8.19
CA SER A 75 14.86 -2.66 9.35
C SER A 75 14.58 -1.18 9.16
N ASN A 76 14.67 -0.70 7.93
CA ASN A 76 14.45 0.70 7.55
C ASN A 76 12.95 0.98 7.32
N ASN A 77 12.17 -0.05 6.96
CA ASN A 77 10.70 0.04 6.91
C ASN A 77 10.02 -0.24 8.27
N ARG A 78 10.75 -0.15 9.39
CA ARG A 78 10.23 -0.51 10.72
C ARG A 78 9.04 0.34 11.15
N VAL A 79 9.05 1.62 10.83
CA VAL A 79 7.95 2.54 11.21
C VAL A 79 6.65 2.13 10.53
N ALA A 80 6.66 1.93 9.20
CA ALA A 80 5.49 1.47 8.47
C ALA A 80 5.02 0.09 8.98
N HIS A 81 5.95 -0.82 9.26
CA HIS A 81 5.61 -2.12 9.82
C HIS A 81 4.90 -2.01 11.19
N VAL A 82 5.37 -1.13 12.08
CA VAL A 82 4.74 -0.89 13.39
C VAL A 82 3.35 -0.27 13.22
N VAL A 83 3.20 0.69 12.31
CA VAL A 83 1.91 1.32 12.01
C VAL A 83 0.91 0.28 11.50
N ALA A 84 1.30 -0.56 10.53
CA ALA A 84 0.45 -1.62 10.00
C ALA A 84 0.00 -2.61 11.08
N LYS A 85 0.92 -3.05 11.96
CA LYS A 85 0.59 -3.92 13.09
C LYS A 85 -0.37 -3.28 14.09
N LYS A 86 -0.18 -2.00 14.41
CA LYS A 86 -1.10 -1.26 15.29
C LYS A 86 -2.48 -1.13 14.66
N GLY A 87 -2.55 -0.81 13.37
CA GLY A 87 -3.81 -0.76 12.62
C GLY A 87 -4.56 -2.08 12.67
N LEU A 88 -3.86 -3.20 12.44
CA LEU A 88 -4.46 -4.53 12.54
C LEU A 88 -5.00 -4.82 13.95
N ALA A 89 -4.22 -4.51 14.99
CA ALA A 89 -4.64 -4.72 16.37
C ALA A 89 -5.90 -3.89 16.73
N LEU A 90 -5.96 -2.63 16.27
CA LEU A 90 -7.12 -1.76 16.47
C LEU A 90 -8.35 -2.28 15.72
N TYR A 91 -8.18 -2.70 14.48
CA TYR A 91 -9.26 -3.31 13.69
C TYR A 91 -9.83 -4.55 14.39
N GLN A 92 -8.95 -5.47 14.83
CA GLN A 92 -9.37 -6.68 15.56
C GLN A 92 -10.08 -6.36 16.88
N ALA A 93 -9.60 -5.36 17.63
CA ALA A 93 -10.26 -4.93 18.86
C ALA A 93 -11.65 -4.35 18.58
N SER A 94 -11.81 -3.58 17.49
CA SER A 94 -13.10 -3.02 17.09
C SER A 94 -14.10 -4.10 16.71
N CYS A 95 -13.72 -5.08 15.89
CA CYS A 95 -14.59 -6.20 15.50
C CYS A 95 -15.07 -7.01 16.71
N ARG A 96 -14.18 -7.29 17.68
CA ARG A 96 -14.56 -7.97 18.93
C ARG A 96 -15.60 -7.20 19.73
N SER A 97 -15.51 -5.86 19.75
CA SER A 97 -16.51 -5.03 20.40
C SER A 97 -17.87 -5.12 19.69
N PHE A 98 -17.89 -5.15 18.36
CA PHE A 98 -19.14 -5.30 17.59
C PHE A 98 -19.76 -6.69 17.76
N ASP A 99 -18.97 -7.76 17.75
CA ASP A 99 -19.47 -9.12 17.98
C ASP A 99 -20.09 -9.28 19.37
N PHE A 100 -19.49 -8.67 20.39
CA PHE A 100 -20.04 -8.66 21.76
C PHE A 100 -21.40 -7.94 21.83
N MET A 101 -21.51 -6.78 21.16
CA MET A 101 -22.77 -6.02 21.12
C MET A 101 -23.85 -6.73 20.30
N ALA A 102 -23.47 -7.36 19.19
CA ALA A 102 -24.38 -8.18 18.39
C ALA A 102 -24.87 -9.42 19.17
N TRP A 103 -23.98 -10.07 19.92
CA TRP A 103 -24.34 -11.18 20.81
C TRP A 103 -25.30 -10.75 21.93
N LEU A 104 -25.02 -9.63 22.61
CA LEU A 104 -25.92 -9.09 23.64
C LEU A 104 -27.32 -8.78 23.09
N ASN A 105 -27.40 -8.15 21.92
CA ASN A 105 -28.68 -7.82 21.27
C ASN A 105 -29.45 -9.07 20.78
N SER A 106 -28.77 -10.20 20.56
CA SER A 106 -29.43 -11.47 20.18
C SER A 106 -30.01 -12.26 21.35
N ARG A 107 -29.78 -11.82 22.59
CA ARG A 107 -30.24 -12.47 23.83
C ARG A 107 -31.14 -11.60 24.72
N MET A 108 -31.52 -10.41 24.25
CA MET A 108 -32.68 -9.65 24.75
C MET A 108 -33.88 -9.92 23.86
#